data_AF-A0AAU1EQA8-F1
#
_entry.id   AF-A0AAU1EQA8-F1
#
_cell.length_a   1.000
_cell.length_b   1.000
_cell.length_c   1.000
_cell.angle_alpha   90.00
_cell.angle_beta   90.00
_cell.angle_gamma   90.00
#
_symmetry.space_group_name_H-M   'P 1'
#
loop_
_entity.id
_entity.type
_entity.pdbx_description
1 polymer ?
#
loop_
_entity_poly.entity_id
_entity_poly.type
_entity_poly.pdbx_seq_one_letter_code
_entity_poly.pdbx_strand_id
1 'polypeptide(L)'
;MKPSGPLFTLLAGLLLGIFMLSLNATTGTRATSSSNDVTATPTPTPAAPSPTTAPPTSPSPTATLPADSDYAGRTADDTASVAVSVRDGKAIGYFCDGRSRESWLKGDVKDDGSMALSGTDGARLDGVLRAGRIDGTVKVGDRTREFTAAPAVKPSGLYRATAEVRGAKIVGGWIVLQNGRQVGILNRDGKPSAAPRIDPASGAVTVDGTRLTARPVVP
;
A
#
# COMPACT_ATOMS: atom_id res chain seq x y z
N MET A 1 9.47 -43.02 33.56
CA MET A 1 8.32 -42.15 33.92
C MET A 1 7.79 -41.55 32.62
N LYS A 2 6.49 -41.68 32.36
CA LYS A 2 5.86 -41.45 31.04
C LYS A 2 5.30 -40.04 30.94
N PRO A 3 5.62 -39.23 29.92
CA PRO A 3 4.98 -37.93 29.76
C PRO A 3 3.62 -38.11 29.07
N SER A 4 2.55 -37.90 29.84
CA SER A 4 1.20 -37.64 29.35
C SER A 4 1.11 -36.18 28.93
N GLY A 5 1.17 -35.90 27.62
CA GLY A 5 1.33 -34.52 27.14
C GLY A 5 0.69 -34.10 25.81
N PRO A 6 -0.31 -34.80 25.20
CA PRO A 6 -1.02 -34.23 24.04
C PRO A 6 -2.48 -33.82 24.29
N LEU A 7 -3.07 -34.12 25.44
CA LEU A 7 -4.52 -33.94 25.65
C LEU A 7 -4.93 -32.59 26.30
N PHE A 8 -4.04 -31.88 26.99
CA PHE A 8 -4.40 -30.65 27.71
C PHE A 8 -4.47 -29.39 26.84
N THR A 9 -3.82 -29.37 25.68
CA THR A 9 -3.87 -28.22 24.75
C THR A 9 -5.11 -28.19 23.86
N LEU A 10 -5.81 -29.32 23.70
CA LEU A 10 -7.06 -29.37 22.94
C LEU A 10 -8.26 -28.81 23.73
N LEU A 11 -8.18 -28.74 25.07
CA LEU A 11 -9.27 -28.22 25.91
C LEU A 11 -9.29 -26.68 25.97
N ALA A 12 -8.16 -26.01 25.75
CA ALA A 12 -8.08 -24.54 25.76
C ALA A 12 -8.61 -23.88 24.47
N GLY A 13 -8.59 -24.60 23.34
CA GLY A 13 -9.11 -24.09 22.06
C GLY A 13 -10.63 -24.08 21.94
N LEU A 14 -11.34 -24.89 22.73
CA LEU A 14 -12.80 -25.05 22.64
C LEU A 14 -13.58 -23.94 23.38
N LEU A 15 -12.98 -23.27 24.38
CA LEU A 15 -13.69 -22.28 25.20
C LEU A 15 -13.72 -20.85 24.62
N LEU A 16 -12.88 -20.51 23.64
CA LEU A 16 -12.88 -19.16 23.03
C LEU A 16 -13.73 -19.05 21.75
N GLY A 17 -14.19 -20.19 21.20
CA GLY A 17 -15.11 -20.23 20.06
C GLY A 17 -16.57 -19.93 20.40
N ILE A 18 -16.96 -20.01 21.68
CA ILE A 18 -18.34 -19.80 22.14
C ILE A 18 -18.61 -18.32 22.48
N PHE A 19 -17.57 -17.49 22.64
CA PHE A 19 -17.74 -16.07 22.98
C PHE A 19 -18.11 -15.17 21.77
N MET A 20 -17.93 -15.64 20.53
CA MET A 20 -18.14 -14.82 19.33
C MET A 20 -19.42 -15.13 18.53
N LEU A 21 -20.49 -15.60 19.21
CA LEU A 21 -21.76 -15.92 18.55
C LEU A 21 -23.01 -15.51 19.36
N SER A 22 -23.06 -14.28 19.86
CA SER A 22 -24.28 -13.73 20.46
C SER A 22 -24.25 -12.21 20.44
N LEU A 23 -24.89 -11.58 19.45
CA LEU A 23 -25.47 -10.22 19.50
C LEU A 23 -26.17 -9.89 18.16
N ASN A 24 -26.98 -10.81 17.63
CA ASN A 24 -27.91 -10.51 16.55
C ASN A 24 -29.28 -11.13 16.83
N ALA A 25 -29.98 -10.59 17.82
CA ALA A 25 -31.38 -10.92 18.11
C ALA A 25 -32.13 -9.70 18.66
N THR A 26 -32.98 -9.14 17.79
CA THR A 26 -34.37 -8.76 18.07
C THR A 26 -34.73 -8.22 19.45
N THR A 27 -35.06 -6.93 19.50
CA THR A 27 -36.13 -6.41 20.38
C THR A 27 -37.08 -5.56 19.56
N GLY A 28 -38.21 -6.16 19.20
CA GLY A 28 -39.42 -5.40 18.91
C GLY A 28 -40.12 -5.07 20.22
N THR A 29 -40.61 -3.84 20.33
CA THR A 29 -41.71 -3.48 21.24
C THR A 29 -42.54 -2.38 20.58
N ARG A 30 -43.79 -2.72 20.29
CA ARG A 30 -44.91 -1.78 20.12
C ARG A 30 -45.25 -1.19 21.50
N ALA A 31 -45.53 0.11 21.55
CA ALA A 31 -46.44 0.76 22.49
C ALA A 31 -46.83 2.12 21.89
N THR A 32 -48.00 2.23 21.26
CA THR A 32 -49.24 2.82 21.81
C THR A 32 -49.22 4.35 21.97
N SER A 33 -49.97 4.98 21.07
CA SER A 33 -50.92 6.07 21.29
C SER A 33 -50.57 7.19 22.27
N SER A 34 -50.53 8.42 21.74
CA SER A 34 -50.92 9.61 22.48
C SER A 34 -51.81 10.44 21.57
N SER A 35 -53.10 10.44 21.89
CA SER A 35 -54.11 11.35 21.34
C SER A 35 -53.92 12.72 21.96
N ASN A 36 -53.77 13.76 21.14
CA ASN A 36 -54.12 15.11 21.55
C ASN A 36 -55.05 15.70 20.49
N ASP A 37 -56.29 15.81 20.90
CA ASP A 37 -57.40 16.47 20.22
C ASP A 37 -57.25 17.99 20.42
N VAL A 38 -57.18 18.77 19.34
CA VAL A 38 -57.58 20.19 19.35
C VAL A 38 -58.30 20.50 18.03
N THR A 39 -59.60 20.67 18.18
CA THR A 39 -60.63 21.30 17.36
C THR A 39 -60.19 22.32 16.27
N ALA A 40 -60.60 21.99 15.03
CA ALA A 40 -61.03 22.75 13.83
C ALA A 40 -61.27 24.29 13.97
N THR A 41 -61.20 25.22 12.99
CA THR A 41 -61.05 25.38 11.50
C THR A 41 -60.85 26.93 11.28
N PRO A 42 -60.64 27.57 10.09
CA PRO A 42 -60.67 27.07 8.71
C PRO A 42 -59.53 27.50 7.75
N THR A 43 -59.52 26.76 6.63
CA THR A 43 -58.94 26.87 5.28
C THR A 43 -58.39 28.23 4.80
N PRO A 44 -57.28 28.21 4.03
CA PRO A 44 -57.40 28.55 2.61
C PRO A 44 -56.71 27.56 1.63
N THR A 45 -57.41 27.33 0.52
CA THR A 45 -57.05 27.02 -0.88
C THR A 45 -55.72 26.28 -1.23
N PRO A 46 -55.77 25.19 -2.02
CA PRO A 46 -54.59 24.49 -2.52
C PRO A 46 -53.77 25.30 -3.54
N ALA A 47 -52.45 25.45 -3.30
CA ALA A 47 -51.50 25.87 -4.32
C ALA A 47 -50.95 24.63 -5.05
N ALA A 48 -50.91 24.70 -6.38
CA ALA A 48 -50.45 23.65 -7.29
C ALA A 48 -48.96 23.28 -7.05
N PRO A 49 -48.54 22.02 -7.30
CA PRO A 49 -47.14 21.64 -7.23
C PRO A 49 -46.36 22.29 -8.37
N SER A 50 -45.41 23.17 -8.04
CA SER A 50 -44.39 23.64 -8.97
C SER A 50 -43.53 22.47 -9.42
N PRO A 51 -43.13 22.39 -10.71
CA PRO A 51 -42.20 21.36 -11.16
C PRO A 51 -40.83 21.59 -10.50
N THR A 52 -40.40 20.64 -9.66
CA THR A 52 -39.03 20.58 -9.16
C THR A 52 -38.11 20.30 -10.33
N THR A 53 -37.42 21.34 -10.80
CA THR A 53 -36.30 21.23 -11.74
C THR A 53 -35.26 20.30 -11.13
N ALA A 54 -34.95 19.20 -11.82
CA ALA A 54 -33.87 18.30 -11.40
C ALA A 54 -32.56 19.10 -11.30
N PRO A 55 -31.72 18.88 -10.26
CA PRO A 55 -30.43 19.53 -10.16
C PRO A 55 -29.58 19.17 -11.39
N PRO A 56 -28.76 20.11 -11.89
CA PRO A 56 -27.88 19.82 -13.01
C PRO A 56 -26.97 18.65 -12.65
N THR A 57 -26.93 17.63 -13.50
CA THR A 57 -25.95 16.55 -13.42
C THR A 57 -24.56 17.18 -13.49
N SER A 58 -23.85 17.18 -12.36
CA SER A 58 -22.43 17.56 -12.32
C SER A 58 -21.68 16.67 -13.32
N PRO A 59 -20.82 17.23 -14.20
CA PRO A 59 -20.01 16.41 -15.08
C PRO A 59 -19.16 15.48 -14.21
N SER A 60 -19.29 14.17 -14.42
CA SER A 60 -18.38 13.20 -13.81
C SER A 60 -16.98 13.52 -14.31
N PRO A 61 -15.97 13.69 -13.43
CA PRO A 61 -14.61 13.94 -13.89
C PRO A 61 -14.20 12.77 -14.80
N THR A 62 -13.78 13.08 -16.02
CA THR A 62 -13.14 12.11 -16.90
C THR A 62 -11.88 11.63 -16.20
N ALA A 63 -11.91 10.39 -15.72
CA ALA A 63 -10.80 9.83 -14.97
C ALA A 63 -9.57 9.82 -15.90
N THR A 64 -8.57 10.60 -15.53
CA THR A 64 -7.32 10.72 -16.29
C THR A 64 -6.27 9.92 -15.54
N LEU A 65 -5.59 9.03 -16.25
CA LEU A 65 -4.50 8.24 -15.69
C LEU A 65 -3.49 9.14 -14.96
N PRO A 66 -2.99 8.70 -13.79
CA PRO A 66 -1.85 9.31 -13.15
C PRO A 66 -0.69 9.54 -14.12
N ALA A 67 -0.10 10.74 -14.06
CA ALA A 67 1.10 11.03 -14.82
C ALA A 67 2.27 10.15 -14.40
N ASP A 68 3.11 9.82 -15.37
CA ASP A 68 4.37 9.12 -15.19
C ASP A 68 5.25 9.79 -14.14
N SER A 69 5.58 9.08 -13.06
CA SER A 69 6.36 9.62 -11.95
C SER A 69 6.98 8.52 -11.09
N ASP A 70 8.09 8.88 -10.43
CA ASP A 70 8.74 8.03 -9.43
C ASP A 70 8.45 8.61 -8.03
N TYR A 71 8.31 7.75 -7.04
CA TYR A 71 7.98 8.10 -5.67
C TYR A 71 8.92 7.38 -4.73
N ALA A 72 9.36 8.04 -3.67
CA ALA A 72 10.20 7.45 -2.65
C ALA A 72 9.87 8.00 -1.27
N GLY A 73 9.90 7.12 -0.28
CA GLY A 73 9.66 7.50 1.11
C GLY A 73 9.85 6.34 2.06
N ARG A 74 9.15 6.38 3.19
CA ARG A 74 9.39 5.48 4.31
C ARG A 74 8.11 4.95 4.91
N THR A 75 8.25 3.82 5.59
CA THR A 75 7.20 3.32 6.47
C THR A 75 7.02 4.26 7.67
N ALA A 76 5.81 4.37 8.19
CA ALA A 76 5.49 5.25 9.31
C ALA A 76 6.28 4.93 10.59
N ASP A 77 6.66 3.65 10.76
CA ASP A 77 7.49 3.15 11.86
C ASP A 77 9.01 3.38 11.66
N ASP A 78 9.40 4.02 10.55
CA ASP A 78 10.79 4.34 10.22
C ASP A 78 11.69 3.15 9.90
N THR A 79 11.17 1.93 9.88
CA THR A 79 11.98 0.70 9.81
C THR A 79 12.38 0.30 8.38
N ALA A 80 11.70 0.82 7.37
CA ALA A 80 11.94 0.51 5.97
C ALA A 80 11.70 1.71 5.04
N SER A 81 12.19 1.57 3.81
CA SER A 81 11.95 2.51 2.72
C SER A 81 11.11 1.85 1.64
N VAL A 82 10.28 2.65 0.99
CA VAL A 82 9.41 2.23 -0.12
C VAL A 82 9.64 3.17 -1.29
N ALA A 83 9.78 2.61 -2.48
CA ALA A 83 9.77 3.38 -3.71
C ALA A 83 8.80 2.76 -4.71
N VAL A 84 8.16 3.61 -5.52
CA VAL A 84 7.21 3.20 -6.55
C VAL A 84 7.52 3.96 -7.82
N SER A 85 7.73 3.26 -8.93
CA SER A 85 7.76 3.84 -10.27
C SER A 85 6.42 3.59 -10.93
N VAL A 86 5.75 4.65 -11.40
CA VAL A 86 4.47 4.60 -12.10
C VAL A 86 4.66 5.05 -13.54
N ARG A 87 4.28 4.23 -14.53
CA ARG A 87 4.30 4.55 -15.96
C ARG A 87 3.13 3.88 -16.67
N ASP A 88 2.42 4.58 -17.54
CA ASP A 88 1.37 4.02 -18.40
C ASP A 88 0.32 3.16 -17.65
N GLY A 89 -0.16 3.63 -16.49
CA GLY A 89 -1.12 2.89 -15.67
C GLY A 89 -0.56 1.62 -15.01
N LYS A 90 0.76 1.44 -14.99
CA LYS A 90 1.46 0.34 -14.33
C LYS A 90 2.40 0.86 -13.27
N ALA A 91 2.72 0.01 -12.31
CA ALA A 91 3.69 0.35 -11.28
C ALA A 91 4.60 -0.82 -10.90
N ILE A 92 5.85 -0.48 -10.61
CA ILE A 92 6.79 -1.33 -9.87
C ILE A 92 7.06 -0.69 -8.53
N GLY A 93 6.81 -1.44 -7.45
CA GLY A 93 7.13 -1.09 -6.08
C GLY A 93 8.36 -1.84 -5.58
N TYR A 94 9.11 -1.21 -4.68
CA TYR A 94 10.20 -1.83 -3.96
C TYR A 94 10.16 -1.45 -2.48
N PHE A 95 10.09 -2.47 -1.63
CA PHE A 95 10.24 -2.36 -0.19
C PHE A 95 11.64 -2.80 0.22
N CYS A 96 12.32 -2.04 1.08
CA CYS A 96 13.67 -2.39 1.55
C CYS A 96 13.92 -1.91 2.98
N ASP A 97 14.39 -2.79 3.86
CA ASP A 97 14.84 -2.44 5.22
C ASP A 97 16.33 -2.05 5.31
N GLY A 98 17.06 -2.13 4.17
CA GLY A 98 18.48 -1.84 4.06
C GLY A 98 19.41 -2.87 4.71
N ARG A 99 18.89 -4.01 5.13
CA ARG A 99 19.64 -5.04 5.88
C ARG A 99 19.50 -6.41 5.22
N SER A 100 18.30 -6.98 5.21
CA SER A 100 18.06 -8.35 4.73
C SER A 100 16.64 -8.63 4.25
N ARG A 101 15.73 -7.66 4.36
CA ARG A 101 14.34 -7.80 3.91
C ARG A 101 14.07 -6.83 2.79
N GLU A 102 13.79 -7.40 1.62
CA GLU A 102 13.31 -6.67 0.47
C GLU A 102 12.10 -7.37 -0.15
N SER A 103 11.31 -6.62 -0.90
CA SER A 103 10.29 -7.18 -1.77
C SER A 103 10.10 -6.30 -3.00
N TRP A 104 10.03 -6.94 -4.15
CA TRP A 104 9.69 -6.31 -5.42
C TRP A 104 8.23 -6.62 -5.72
N LEU A 105 7.45 -5.58 -6.01
CA LEU A 105 6.02 -5.68 -6.24
C LEU A 105 5.69 -5.07 -7.60
N LYS A 106 4.65 -5.57 -8.26
CA LYS A 106 4.13 -5.00 -9.50
C LYS A 106 2.61 -5.07 -9.57
N GLY A 107 2.01 -4.19 -10.34
CA GLY A 107 0.57 -4.16 -10.54
C GLY A 107 0.15 -2.96 -11.36
N ASP A 108 -1.17 -2.76 -11.45
CA ASP A 108 -1.77 -1.66 -12.21
C ASP A 108 -2.15 -0.50 -11.29
N VAL A 109 -2.16 0.69 -11.86
CA VAL A 109 -2.62 1.95 -11.27
C VAL A 109 -3.88 2.37 -12.00
N LYS A 110 -4.96 2.57 -11.27
CA LYS A 110 -6.24 3.00 -11.82
C LYS A 110 -6.27 4.51 -12.03
N ASP A 111 -7.23 4.96 -12.83
CA ASP A 111 -7.43 6.39 -13.14
C ASP A 111 -7.76 7.24 -11.90
N ASP A 112 -8.30 6.62 -10.84
CA ASP A 112 -8.57 7.29 -9.56
C ASP A 112 -7.32 7.40 -8.64
N GLY A 113 -6.16 6.96 -9.15
CA GLY A 113 -4.88 6.93 -8.44
C GLY A 113 -4.71 5.74 -7.50
N SER A 114 -5.71 4.85 -7.35
CA SER A 114 -5.56 3.64 -6.55
C SER A 114 -4.64 2.62 -7.24
N MET A 115 -3.84 1.92 -6.45
CA MET A 115 -2.93 0.88 -6.94
C MET A 115 -2.90 -0.30 -5.98
N ALA A 116 -2.79 -1.50 -6.55
CA ALA A 116 -2.63 -2.75 -5.82
C ALA A 116 -1.49 -3.53 -6.48
N LEU A 117 -0.37 -3.63 -5.79
CA LEU A 117 0.84 -4.29 -6.27
C LEU A 117 1.04 -5.60 -5.51
N SER A 118 1.47 -6.63 -6.23
CA SER A 118 1.78 -7.94 -5.66
C SER A 118 3.22 -8.32 -5.93
N GLY A 119 3.87 -8.92 -4.93
CA GLY A 119 5.22 -9.46 -5.00
C GLY A 119 5.25 -10.96 -4.70
N THR A 120 6.46 -11.51 -4.60
CA THR A 120 6.66 -12.89 -4.13
C THR A 120 6.29 -13.04 -2.66
N ASP A 121 6.13 -14.29 -2.20
CA ASP A 121 5.93 -14.62 -0.77
C ASP A 121 4.72 -13.91 -0.13
N GLY A 122 3.69 -13.63 -0.95
CA GLY A 122 2.47 -12.96 -0.51
C GLY A 122 2.63 -11.47 -0.19
N ALA A 123 3.75 -10.85 -0.60
CA ALA A 123 3.95 -9.42 -0.43
C ALA A 123 2.89 -8.61 -1.22
N ARG A 124 2.37 -7.58 -0.58
CA ARG A 124 1.33 -6.70 -1.15
C ARG A 124 1.62 -5.25 -0.83
N LEU A 125 1.26 -4.35 -1.74
CA LEU A 125 1.25 -2.92 -1.50
C LEU A 125 -0.06 -2.37 -2.05
N ASP A 126 -0.85 -1.79 -1.17
CA ASP A 126 -2.09 -1.11 -1.50
C ASP A 126 -1.88 0.38 -1.23
N GLY A 127 -2.04 1.21 -2.25
CA GLY A 127 -1.72 2.62 -2.17
C GLY A 127 -2.69 3.48 -2.97
N VAL A 128 -2.65 4.78 -2.69
CA VAL A 128 -3.42 5.77 -3.44
C VAL A 128 -2.54 6.98 -3.71
N LEU A 129 -2.40 7.33 -4.99
CA LEU A 129 -1.77 8.56 -5.42
C LEU A 129 -2.78 9.71 -5.33
N ARG A 130 -2.61 10.61 -4.35
CA ARG A 130 -3.41 11.84 -4.20
C ARG A 130 -2.52 12.99 -3.77
N ALA A 131 -2.86 14.20 -4.22
CA ALA A 131 -2.13 15.42 -3.88
C ALA A 131 -0.60 15.30 -4.11
N GLY A 132 -0.20 14.61 -5.18
CA GLY A 132 1.18 14.46 -5.60
C GLY A 132 2.03 13.46 -4.80
N ARG A 133 1.47 12.68 -3.88
CA ARG A 133 2.19 11.65 -3.12
C ARG A 133 1.39 10.34 -3.03
N ILE A 134 2.07 9.24 -2.72
CA ILE A 134 1.43 7.96 -2.46
C ILE A 134 1.35 7.76 -0.95
N ASP A 135 0.13 7.57 -0.44
CA ASP A 135 -0.11 7.04 0.90
C ASP A 135 -0.68 5.64 0.78
N GLY A 136 -0.27 4.72 1.65
CA GLY A 136 -0.73 3.34 1.56
C GLY A 136 -0.19 2.43 2.64
N THR A 137 -0.40 1.13 2.43
CA THR A 137 0.16 0.07 3.25
C THR A 137 0.99 -0.89 2.43
N VAL A 138 2.02 -1.45 3.04
CA VAL A 138 2.86 -2.48 2.47
C VAL A 138 2.95 -3.65 3.45
N LYS A 139 2.61 -4.85 2.95
CA LYS A 139 2.73 -6.11 3.66
C LYS A 139 3.92 -6.90 3.10
N VAL A 140 4.87 -7.23 3.98
CA VAL A 140 6.00 -8.11 3.66
C VAL A 140 6.15 -9.11 4.81
N GLY A 141 6.02 -10.40 4.49
CA GLY A 141 5.84 -11.46 5.49
C GLY A 141 4.56 -11.21 6.30
N ASP A 142 4.66 -11.37 7.62
CA ASP A 142 3.51 -11.22 8.54
C ASP A 142 3.28 -9.78 9.01
N ARG A 143 3.99 -8.80 8.45
CA ARG A 143 3.93 -7.41 8.90
C ARG A 143 3.36 -6.50 7.82
N THR A 144 2.30 -5.79 8.18
CA THR A 144 1.76 -4.67 7.42
C THR A 144 2.25 -3.36 8.04
N ARG A 145 2.66 -2.41 7.21
CA ARG A 145 3.12 -1.08 7.64
C ARG A 145 2.49 -0.03 6.74
N GLU A 146 2.07 1.07 7.35
CA GLU A 146 1.75 2.28 6.60
C GLU A 146 3.02 2.89 6.03
N PHE A 147 2.91 3.55 4.88
CA PHE A 147 4.00 4.31 4.28
C PHE A 147 3.48 5.55 3.57
N THR A 148 4.35 6.54 3.45
CA THR A 148 4.16 7.70 2.60
C THR A 148 5.37 7.84 1.68
N ALA A 149 5.12 8.05 0.38
CA ALA A 149 6.14 8.25 -0.63
C ALA A 149 5.88 9.56 -1.40
N ALA A 150 6.81 10.50 -1.26
CA ALA A 150 6.79 11.78 -1.95
C ALA A 150 7.31 11.62 -3.40
N PRO A 151 6.95 12.53 -4.32
CA PRO A 151 7.44 12.46 -5.69
C PRO A 151 8.97 12.64 -5.70
N ALA A 152 9.64 11.75 -6.40
CA ALA A 152 11.08 11.72 -6.51
C ALA A 152 11.54 12.77 -7.53
N VAL A 153 12.40 13.68 -7.09
CA VAL A 153 13.10 14.60 -7.98
C VAL A 153 14.44 13.98 -8.30
N LYS A 154 14.80 13.88 -9.59
CA LYS A 154 16.07 13.30 -9.99
C LYS A 154 17.23 13.96 -9.20
N PRO A 155 18.15 13.16 -8.64
CA PRO A 155 18.34 11.73 -8.90
C PRO A 155 17.69 10.79 -7.86
N SER A 156 16.70 11.24 -7.08
CA SER A 156 15.91 10.35 -6.23
C SER A 156 15.10 9.35 -7.06
N GLY A 157 14.78 8.20 -6.48
CA GLY A 157 13.96 7.17 -7.13
C GLY A 157 14.42 5.75 -6.87
N LEU A 158 13.88 4.83 -7.67
CA LEU A 158 14.13 3.39 -7.60
C LEU A 158 15.14 2.97 -8.67
N TYR A 159 16.18 2.25 -8.25
CA TYR A 159 17.24 1.76 -9.13
C TYR A 159 17.45 0.26 -8.94
N ARG A 160 17.88 -0.41 -10.02
CA ARG A 160 18.18 -1.84 -10.01
C ARG A 160 19.40 -2.17 -10.86
N ALA A 161 20.14 -3.20 -10.45
CA ALA A 161 21.22 -3.80 -11.23
C ALA A 161 21.11 -5.32 -11.15
N THR A 162 21.34 -5.98 -12.28
CA THR A 162 21.51 -7.44 -12.36
C THR A 162 22.77 -7.70 -13.16
N ALA A 163 23.69 -8.49 -12.63
CA ALA A 163 24.95 -8.81 -13.30
C ALA A 163 25.51 -10.14 -12.79
N GLU A 164 26.49 -10.67 -13.50
CA GLU A 164 27.33 -11.76 -13.00
C GLU A 164 28.71 -11.19 -12.66
N VAL A 165 29.17 -11.42 -11.43
CA VAL A 165 30.46 -10.91 -10.95
C VAL A 165 31.22 -12.07 -10.34
N ARG A 166 32.36 -12.43 -10.95
CA ARG A 166 33.22 -13.55 -10.49
C ARG A 166 32.45 -14.88 -10.37
N GLY A 167 31.55 -15.16 -11.31
CA GLY A 167 30.75 -16.39 -11.35
C GLY A 167 29.54 -16.40 -10.39
N ALA A 168 29.29 -15.30 -9.68
CA ALA A 168 28.14 -15.15 -8.79
C ALA A 168 27.08 -14.23 -9.41
N LYS A 169 25.80 -14.61 -9.30
CA LYS A 169 24.68 -13.75 -9.71
C LYS A 169 24.48 -12.67 -8.68
N ILE A 170 24.54 -11.42 -9.13
CA ILE A 170 24.30 -10.22 -8.35
C ILE A 170 22.96 -9.63 -8.76
N VAL A 171 22.11 -9.36 -7.78
CA VAL A 171 20.90 -8.56 -7.95
C VAL A 171 20.90 -7.49 -6.86
N GLY A 172 20.88 -6.22 -7.26
CA GLY A 172 20.84 -5.09 -6.34
C GLY A 172 19.61 -4.23 -6.58
N GLY A 173 19.01 -3.76 -5.50
CA GLY A 173 17.96 -2.74 -5.49
C GLY A 173 18.35 -1.55 -4.61
N TRP A 174 18.06 -0.34 -5.06
CA TRP A 174 18.32 0.90 -4.32
C TRP A 174 17.13 1.84 -4.36
N ILE A 175 16.86 2.46 -3.22
CA ILE A 175 15.96 3.59 -3.05
C ILE A 175 16.83 4.79 -2.70
N VAL A 176 16.83 5.80 -3.57
CA VAL A 176 17.43 7.10 -3.29
C VAL A 176 16.33 8.04 -2.83
N LEU A 177 16.35 8.42 -1.55
CA LEU A 177 15.39 9.35 -0.95
C LEU A 177 15.69 10.81 -1.36
N GLN A 178 14.73 11.72 -1.15
CA GLN A 178 14.87 13.15 -1.48
C GLN A 178 16.06 13.83 -0.78
N ASN A 179 16.40 13.40 0.44
CA ASN A 179 17.57 13.91 1.17
C ASN A 179 18.90 13.27 0.73
N GLY A 180 18.92 12.51 -0.37
CA GLY A 180 20.10 11.81 -0.88
C GLY A 180 20.46 10.53 -0.11
N ARG A 181 19.76 10.20 0.97
CA ARG A 181 19.97 8.92 1.68
C ARG A 181 19.61 7.76 0.77
N GLN A 182 20.50 6.78 0.72
CA GLN A 182 20.30 5.56 -0.06
C GLN A 182 20.04 4.38 0.87
N VAL A 183 19.05 3.57 0.51
CA VAL A 183 18.73 2.30 1.16
C VAL A 183 18.65 1.25 0.08
N GLY A 184 19.34 0.14 0.26
CA GLY A 184 19.34 -0.91 -0.75
C GLY A 184 19.84 -2.23 -0.21
N ILE A 185 19.50 -3.30 -0.91
CA ILE A 185 20.02 -4.64 -0.67
C ILE A 185 20.68 -5.14 -1.94
N LEU A 186 21.84 -5.77 -1.75
CA LEU A 186 22.55 -6.51 -2.78
C LEU A 186 22.52 -7.98 -2.40
N ASN A 187 21.91 -8.78 -3.26
CA ASN A 187 21.82 -10.22 -3.16
C ASN A 187 22.89 -10.86 -4.04
N ARG A 188 23.71 -11.73 -3.43
CA ARG A 188 24.70 -12.56 -4.11
C ARG A 188 24.33 -14.03 -3.93
N ASP A 189 23.90 -14.69 -5.00
CA ASP A 189 23.51 -16.11 -4.99
C ASP A 189 22.60 -16.51 -3.81
N GLY A 190 21.59 -15.68 -3.55
CA GLY A 190 20.63 -15.88 -2.45
C GLY A 190 21.05 -15.28 -1.11
N LYS A 191 22.25 -14.69 -0.99
CA LYS A 191 22.75 -14.09 0.25
C LYS A 191 22.59 -12.57 0.22
N PRO A 192 21.59 -11.99 0.92
CA PRO A 192 21.39 -10.55 0.96
C PRO A 192 22.41 -9.86 1.87
N SER A 193 22.78 -8.65 1.50
CA SER A 193 23.61 -7.72 2.28
C SER A 193 23.21 -6.28 1.99
N ALA A 194 23.60 -5.34 2.84
CA ALA A 194 23.40 -3.92 2.55
C ALA A 194 24.09 -3.54 1.24
N ALA A 195 23.36 -2.87 0.35
CA ALA A 195 23.93 -2.49 -0.93
C ALA A 195 24.96 -1.36 -0.76
N PRO A 196 26.08 -1.41 -1.51
CA PRO A 196 26.99 -0.27 -1.61
C PRO A 196 26.27 0.94 -2.20
N ARG A 197 26.73 2.15 -1.88
CA ARG A 197 26.14 3.38 -2.45
C ARG A 197 26.39 3.44 -3.96
N ILE A 198 25.38 3.87 -4.69
CA ILE A 198 25.51 4.24 -6.11
C ILE A 198 25.84 5.72 -6.23
N ASP A 199 26.47 6.12 -7.33
CA ASP A 199 26.38 7.48 -7.85
C ASP A 199 24.99 7.64 -8.51
N PRO A 200 24.06 8.43 -7.95
CA PRO A 200 22.71 8.54 -8.51
C PRO A 200 22.67 9.25 -9.88
N ALA A 201 23.68 10.05 -10.21
CA ALA A 201 23.73 10.76 -11.50
C ALA A 201 24.11 9.81 -12.64
N SER A 202 25.03 8.87 -12.39
CA SER A 202 25.52 7.93 -13.40
C SER A 202 25.00 6.49 -13.23
N GLY A 203 24.39 6.19 -12.08
CA GLY A 203 24.06 4.82 -11.65
C GLY A 203 25.27 3.96 -11.27
N ALA A 204 26.49 4.52 -11.22
CA ALA A 204 27.69 3.70 -11.05
C ALA A 204 27.78 3.12 -9.63
N VAL A 205 28.17 1.86 -9.54
CA VAL A 205 28.39 1.17 -8.26
C VAL A 205 29.51 0.15 -8.41
N THR A 206 30.34 -0.01 -7.39
CA THR A 206 31.43 -1.00 -7.39
C THR A 206 31.07 -2.15 -6.48
N VAL A 207 31.14 -3.37 -7.02
CA VAL A 207 30.87 -4.63 -6.32
C VAL A 207 32.08 -5.53 -6.53
N ASP A 208 32.78 -5.88 -5.45
CA ASP A 208 34.01 -6.69 -5.48
C ASP A 208 35.06 -6.18 -6.50
N GLY A 209 35.26 -4.86 -6.55
CA GLY A 209 36.18 -4.22 -7.50
C GLY A 209 35.69 -4.19 -8.96
N THR A 210 34.51 -4.73 -9.25
CA THR A 210 33.88 -4.66 -10.58
C THR A 210 32.90 -3.51 -10.61
N ARG A 211 33.02 -2.62 -11.61
CA ARG A 211 32.07 -1.51 -11.80
C ARG A 211 30.82 -2.03 -12.50
N LEU A 212 29.67 -1.81 -11.88
CA LEU A 212 28.34 -2.07 -12.41
C LEU A 212 27.60 -0.74 -12.60
N THR A 213 26.46 -0.80 -13.29
CA THR A 213 25.54 0.34 -13.43
C THR A 213 24.15 -0.06 -12.97
N ALA A 214 23.68 0.56 -11.90
CA ALA A 214 22.28 0.53 -11.50
C ALA A 214 21.48 1.47 -12.42
N ARG A 215 20.36 0.98 -12.94
CA ARG A 215 19.49 1.73 -13.84
C ARG A 215 18.20 2.11 -13.11
N PRO A 216 17.62 3.29 -13.41
CA PRO A 216 16.27 3.61 -12.99
C PRO A 216 15.31 2.49 -13.39
N VAL A 217 14.41 2.12 -12.49
CA VAL A 217 13.40 1.10 -12.75
C VAL A 217 12.21 1.76 -13.45
N VAL A 218 11.72 1.12 -14.50
CA VAL A 218 10.47 1.45 -15.18
C VAL A 218 9.60 0.17 -15.27
N PRO A 219 8.27 0.26 -15.12
CA PRO A 219 7.33 -0.86 -15.24
C PRO A 219 7.43 -1.70 -16.52
#